data_AF-A0ABD0NR48-F1
#
_entry.id   AF-A0ABD0NR48-F1
#
_cell.length_a   1.000
_cell.length_b   1.000
_cell.length_c   1.000
_cell.angle_alpha   90.00
_cell.angle_beta   90.00
_cell.angle_gamma   90.00
#
_symmetry.space_group_name_H-M   'P 1'
#
loop_
_entity.id
_entity.type
_entity.pdbx_description
1 polymer ?
#
loop_
_entity_poly.entity_id
_entity_poly.type
_entity_poly.pdbx_seq_one_letter_code
_entity_poly.pdbx_strand_id
1 'polypeptide(L)'
;TSLHIPLQAKLSPEATDLILKLCRGPEDRLGKNGADEIKAHPFFKSIDFSTDLRQQHHAPYIPKITHCTDTSNFDPVDPDKLWSDDADGNHNDTLNRWFKNGKHPEHAFYEFTFRRFFDDNGHPYSCPKPIECEDYDGEEDEPVNPSKGLGPEQGRDLVYV
;
A
#
# COMPACT_ATOMS: atom_id res chain seq x y z
N THR A 1 31.49 -21.43 -2.51
CA THR A 1 31.92 -20.07 -2.89
C THR A 1 32.24 -19.32 -1.62
N SER A 2 33.44 -18.75 -1.48
CA SER A 2 33.81 -17.99 -0.29
C SER A 2 33.46 -16.52 -0.50
N LEU A 3 32.73 -15.92 0.45
CA LEU A 3 32.44 -14.49 0.44
C LEU A 3 33.72 -13.73 0.76
N HIS A 4 34.13 -12.81 -0.13
CA HIS A 4 35.30 -11.97 0.07
C HIS A 4 34.90 -10.50 0.22
N ILE A 5 35.25 -9.89 1.35
CA ILE A 5 34.96 -8.48 1.61
C ILE A 5 36.13 -7.63 1.11
N PRO A 6 35.90 -6.64 0.22
CA PRO A 6 36.96 -5.77 -0.28
C PRO A 6 37.55 -4.89 0.84
N LEU A 7 38.88 -4.77 0.89
CA LEU A 7 39.58 -3.93 1.88
C LEU A 7 39.18 -2.45 1.79
N GLN A 8 38.77 -2.00 0.59
CA GLN A 8 38.33 -0.63 0.36
C GLN A 8 37.06 -0.25 1.15
N ALA A 9 36.28 -1.24 1.59
CA ALA A 9 35.05 -1.02 2.35
C ALA A 9 35.30 -0.48 3.76
N LYS A 10 36.53 -0.61 4.31
CA LYS A 10 36.94 -0.08 5.62
C LYS A 10 35.96 -0.44 6.75
N LEU A 11 35.49 -1.70 6.77
CA LEU A 11 34.56 -2.17 7.78
C LEU A 11 35.27 -2.39 9.12
N SER A 12 34.56 -2.10 10.23
CA SER A 12 34.99 -2.54 11.56
C SER A 12 35.05 -4.08 11.63
N PRO A 13 35.89 -4.66 12.51
CA PRO A 13 35.92 -6.11 12.73
C PRO A 13 34.54 -6.70 13.05
N GLU A 14 33.73 -6.02 13.86
CA GLU A 14 32.41 -6.45 14.26
C GLU A 14 31.42 -6.47 13.08
N ALA A 15 31.48 -5.48 12.20
CA ALA A 15 30.67 -5.46 10.97
C ALA A 15 31.05 -6.59 10.01
N THR A 16 32.35 -6.85 9.87
CA THR A 16 32.86 -7.96 9.05
C THR A 16 32.38 -9.30 9.59
N ASP A 17 32.50 -9.53 10.91
CA ASP A 17 32.02 -10.74 11.57
C ASP A 17 30.50 -10.93 11.40
N LEU A 18 29.72 -9.86 11.57
CA LEU A 18 28.28 -9.89 11.37
C LEU A 18 27.90 -10.34 9.95
N ILE A 19 28.50 -9.73 8.93
CA ILE A 19 28.23 -10.07 7.52
C ILE A 19 28.60 -11.53 7.25
N LEU A 20 29.77 -11.97 7.68
CA LEU A 20 30.24 -13.35 7.45
C LEU A 20 29.34 -14.39 8.13
N LYS A 21 28.77 -14.07 9.30
CA LYS A 21 27.85 -14.97 10.03
C LYS A 21 26.43 -14.96 9.48
N LEU A 22 25.95 -13.84 8.92
CA LEU A 22 24.66 -13.76 8.23
C LEU A 22 24.68 -14.43 6.86
N CYS A 23 25.78 -14.29 6.11
CA CYS A 23 25.97 -14.87 4.78
C CYS A 23 26.47 -16.32 4.83
N ARG A 24 25.84 -17.16 5.67
CA ARG A 24 26.08 -18.60 5.78
C ARG A 24 24.90 -19.42 5.28
N GLY A 25 25.14 -20.73 5.12
CA GLY A 25 24.08 -21.71 4.92
C GLY A 25 23.07 -21.68 6.07
N PRO A 26 21.82 -22.12 5.84
CA PRO A 26 20.73 -21.99 6.81
C PRO A 26 21.05 -22.63 8.17
N GLU A 27 21.81 -23.71 8.18
CA GLU A 27 22.16 -24.44 9.40
C GLU A 27 23.16 -23.74 10.32
N ASP A 28 23.99 -22.85 9.75
CA ASP A 28 25.07 -22.13 10.44
C ASP A 28 24.81 -20.61 10.54
N ARG A 29 23.70 -20.14 9.98
CA ARG A 29 23.41 -18.72 9.88
C ARG A 29 23.09 -18.14 11.25
N LEU A 30 23.72 -17.01 11.58
CA LEU A 30 23.34 -16.24 12.77
C LEU A 30 21.87 -15.84 12.70
N GLY A 31 21.13 -16.13 13.76
CA GLY A 31 19.69 -15.94 13.81
C GLY A 31 18.88 -17.21 13.53
N LYS A 32 19.53 -18.36 13.31
CA LYS A 32 18.85 -19.66 13.13
C LYS A 32 17.95 -19.99 14.31
N ASN A 33 18.38 -19.71 15.54
CA ASN A 33 17.59 -19.99 16.74
C ASN A 33 16.72 -18.78 17.17
N GLY A 34 16.63 -17.74 16.33
CA GLY A 34 15.82 -16.55 16.59
C GLY A 34 16.61 -15.24 16.51
N ALA A 35 15.87 -14.13 16.46
CA ALA A 35 16.44 -12.80 16.27
C ALA A 35 17.34 -12.32 17.42
N ASP A 36 17.23 -12.90 18.62
CA ASP A 36 18.01 -12.48 19.77
C ASP A 36 19.51 -12.75 19.61
N GLU A 37 19.89 -13.77 18.83
CA GLU A 37 21.29 -14.00 18.45
C GLU A 37 21.87 -12.82 17.66
N ILE A 38 21.06 -12.23 16.79
CA ILE A 38 21.46 -11.07 15.98
C ILE A 38 21.55 -9.84 16.87
N LYS A 39 20.55 -9.60 17.73
CA LYS A 39 20.54 -8.46 18.66
C LYS A 39 21.72 -8.50 19.64
N ALA A 40 22.11 -9.69 20.10
CA ALA A 40 23.24 -9.88 21.02
C ALA A 40 24.62 -9.72 20.35
N HIS A 41 24.67 -9.55 19.02
CA HIS A 41 25.94 -9.42 18.31
C HIS A 41 26.68 -8.13 18.72
N PRO A 42 28.02 -8.16 18.92
CA PRO A 42 28.80 -7.00 19.35
C PRO A 42 28.66 -5.75 18.46
N PHE A 43 28.31 -5.93 17.19
CA PHE A 43 28.00 -4.83 16.27
C PHE A 43 26.86 -3.93 16.77
N PHE A 44 25.86 -4.51 17.46
CA PHE A 44 24.69 -3.79 17.96
C PHE A 44 24.79 -3.42 19.45
N LYS A 45 25.99 -3.49 20.06
CA LYS A 45 26.18 -3.23 21.50
C LYS A 45 25.68 -1.85 21.99
N SER A 46 25.57 -0.88 21.09
CA SER A 46 25.09 0.48 21.40
C SER A 46 23.58 0.64 21.25
N ILE A 47 22.88 -0.38 20.77
CA ILE A 47 21.44 -0.36 20.52
C ILE A 47 20.73 -1.08 21.66
N ASP A 48 19.78 -0.39 22.30
CA ASP A 48 18.91 -1.00 23.30
C ASP A 48 17.57 -1.39 22.66
N PHE A 49 17.45 -2.68 22.32
CA PHE A 49 16.28 -3.27 21.69
C PHE A 49 15.07 -3.43 22.64
N SER A 50 15.19 -3.09 23.93
CA SER A 50 14.07 -3.22 24.89
C SER A 50 13.10 -2.03 24.84
N THR A 51 13.47 -0.94 24.18
CA THR A 51 12.66 0.28 24.08
C THR A 51 12.29 0.60 22.62
N ASP A 52 11.50 1.65 22.40
CA ASP A 52 11.12 2.07 21.05
C ASP A 52 12.31 2.70 20.31
N LEU A 53 12.96 1.91 19.44
CA LEU A 53 14.09 2.32 18.59
C LEU A 53 13.82 3.60 17.81
N ARG A 54 12.56 3.87 17.44
CA ARG A 54 12.19 5.06 16.65
C ARG A 54 12.32 6.36 17.46
N GLN A 55 12.25 6.26 18.79
CA GLN A 55 12.34 7.40 19.69
C GLN A 55 13.74 7.59 20.27
N GLN A 56 14.57 6.54 20.29
CA GLN A 56 15.90 6.61 20.90
C GLN A 56 16.90 7.46 20.12
N HIS A 57 16.84 7.41 18.79
CA HIS A 57 17.82 8.08 17.93
C HIS A 57 17.14 8.81 16.78
N HIS A 58 17.58 10.05 16.58
CA HIS A 58 17.27 10.78 15.38
C HIS A 58 17.87 10.04 14.16
N ALA A 59 17.06 9.88 13.10
CA ALA A 59 17.52 9.25 11.88
C ALA A 59 18.76 9.98 11.32
N PRO A 60 19.82 9.28 10.88
CA PRO A 60 21.02 9.92 10.35
C PRO A 60 20.75 10.81 9.12
N TYR A 61 19.68 10.50 8.39
CA TYR A 61 19.24 11.23 7.20
C TYR A 61 17.75 11.50 7.29
N ILE A 62 17.36 12.76 7.09
CA ILE A 62 15.99 13.17 6.84
C ILE A 62 15.91 13.62 5.37
N PRO A 63 15.08 12.97 4.53
CA PRO A 63 14.89 13.41 3.15
C PRO A 63 14.23 14.79 3.12
N LYS A 64 14.64 15.61 2.15
CA LYS A 64 13.98 16.90 1.91
C LYS A 64 12.66 16.64 1.20
N ILE A 65 11.58 17.16 1.77
CA ILE A 65 10.23 17.13 1.21
C ILE A 65 9.77 18.57 1.11
N THR A 66 9.48 19.03 -0.10
CA THR A 66 9.11 20.42 -0.37
C THR A 66 7.60 20.65 -0.38
N HIS A 67 6.82 19.62 -0.72
CA HIS A 67 5.36 19.67 -0.79
C HIS A 67 4.75 18.25 -0.72
N CYS A 68 3.42 18.16 -0.57
CA CYS A 68 2.72 16.89 -0.32
C CYS A 68 2.79 15.86 -1.47
N THR A 69 3.05 16.32 -2.70
CA THR A 69 3.19 15.47 -3.89
C THR A 69 4.63 15.44 -4.41
N ASP A 70 5.61 15.75 -3.57
CA ASP A 70 7.02 15.81 -3.96
C ASP A 70 7.57 14.41 -4.29
N THR A 71 7.93 14.20 -5.56
CA THR A 71 8.54 12.95 -6.06
C THR A 71 10.04 13.08 -6.33
N SER A 72 10.68 14.18 -5.89
CA SER A 72 12.10 14.46 -6.18
C SER A 72 13.11 13.46 -5.58
N ASN A 73 12.70 12.65 -4.60
CA ASN A 73 13.52 11.57 -4.04
C ASN A 73 13.37 10.25 -4.81
N PHE A 74 12.63 10.23 -5.93
CA PHE A 74 12.46 9.09 -6.82
C PHE A 74 13.09 9.38 -8.18
N ASP A 75 13.58 8.33 -8.85
CA ASP A 75 14.06 8.45 -10.21
C ASP A 75 12.89 8.71 -11.18
N PRO A 76 13.06 9.56 -12.22
CA PRO A 76 12.06 9.74 -13.26
C PRO A 76 11.75 8.42 -13.98
N VAL A 77 10.47 8.17 -14.24
CA VAL A 77 10.05 7.04 -15.06
C VAL A 77 10.00 7.47 -16.52
N ASP A 78 10.68 6.70 -17.39
CA ASP A 78 10.58 6.88 -18.84
C ASP A 78 9.23 6.32 -19.32
N PRO A 79 8.33 7.17 -19.87
CA PRO A 79 7.01 6.72 -20.31
C PRO A 79 7.13 5.65 -21.41
N ASP A 80 8.11 5.76 -22.31
CA ASP A 80 8.24 4.89 -23.47
C ASP A 80 8.69 3.46 -23.08
N LYS A 81 9.22 3.28 -21.87
CA LYS A 81 9.66 1.98 -21.34
C LYS A 81 8.53 1.19 -20.68
N LEU A 82 7.35 1.79 -20.50
CA LEU A 82 6.18 1.11 -19.91
C LEU A 82 5.32 0.40 -20.96
N TRP A 83 5.50 0.74 -22.23
CA TRP A 83 4.85 0.08 -23.36
C TRP A 83 5.90 -0.72 -24.14
N SER A 84 6.36 -1.83 -23.55
CA SER A 84 6.87 -2.89 -24.41
C SER A 84 5.68 -3.42 -25.21
N ASP A 85 5.56 -2.97 -26.46
CA ASP A 85 4.64 -3.49 -27.47
C ASP A 85 4.99 -4.96 -27.78
N ASP A 86 4.72 -5.88 -26.85
CA ASP A 86 4.49 -7.28 -27.19
C ASP A 86 3.07 -7.39 -27.76
N ALA A 87 2.90 -6.77 -28.93
CA ALA A 87 1.73 -6.92 -29.77
C ALA A 87 1.75 -8.32 -30.42
N ASP A 88 1.51 -9.37 -29.63
CA ASP A 88 0.98 -10.62 -30.18
C ASP A 88 -0.54 -10.53 -30.18
N GLY A 89 -1.06 -10.18 -31.35
CA GLY A 89 -2.48 -9.98 -31.60
C GLY A 89 -3.24 -11.29 -31.52
N ASN A 90 -3.76 -11.64 -30.34
CA ASN A 90 -4.93 -12.48 -30.20
C ASN A 90 -5.62 -12.30 -28.83
N HIS A 91 -6.06 -11.08 -28.52
CA HIS A 91 -6.95 -10.82 -27.38
C HIS A 91 -8.39 -11.07 -27.88
N ASN A 92 -8.83 -12.33 -27.83
CA ASN A 92 -10.21 -12.72 -28.07
C ASN A 92 -11.05 -12.33 -26.86
N ASP A 93 -11.32 -11.04 -26.77
CA ASP A 93 -12.04 -10.46 -25.64
C ASP A 93 -13.49 -10.72 -25.87
N THR A 94 -14.00 -11.68 -25.12
CA THR A 94 -15.44 -11.82 -24.90
C THR A 94 -16.05 -10.48 -24.46
N LEU A 95 -15.25 -9.55 -23.92
CA LEU A 95 -15.59 -8.18 -23.58
C LEU A 95 -16.00 -7.36 -24.83
N ASN A 96 -15.20 -7.34 -25.90
CA ASN A 96 -15.36 -6.39 -27.00
C ASN A 96 -16.58 -6.60 -27.90
N ARG A 97 -17.29 -7.73 -27.78
CA ARG A 97 -18.53 -7.98 -28.54
C ARG A 97 -19.75 -7.26 -27.95
N TRP A 98 -19.77 -6.95 -26.66
CA TRP A 98 -20.96 -6.47 -25.94
C TRP A 98 -21.11 -4.93 -25.91
N PHE A 99 -20.17 -4.16 -26.47
CA PHE A 99 -20.11 -2.70 -26.28
C PHE A 99 -20.70 -1.83 -27.40
N LYS A 100 -21.47 -2.41 -28.33
CA LYS A 100 -22.01 -1.63 -29.46
C LYS A 100 -23.12 -0.63 -29.09
N ASN A 101 -23.55 -0.56 -27.83
CA ASN A 101 -24.69 0.26 -27.41
C ASN A 101 -24.39 1.26 -26.28
N GLY A 102 -23.12 1.59 -26.01
CA GLY A 102 -22.75 2.79 -25.24
C GLY A 102 -23.24 2.87 -23.79
N LYS A 103 -23.71 1.77 -23.20
CA LYS A 103 -24.08 1.68 -21.78
C LYS A 103 -23.26 0.56 -21.13
N HIS A 104 -22.09 0.89 -20.60
CA HIS A 104 -21.38 0.00 -19.69
C HIS A 104 -22.18 -0.05 -18.37
N PRO A 105 -22.71 -1.20 -17.90
CA PRO A 105 -23.51 -1.23 -16.68
C PRO A 105 -22.70 -1.13 -15.39
N GLU A 106 -21.36 -1.14 -15.46
CA GLU A 106 -20.58 -1.41 -14.26
C GLU A 106 -19.30 -0.56 -14.20
N HIS A 107 -19.45 0.70 -13.78
CA HIS A 107 -18.45 1.34 -12.90
C HIS A 107 -18.48 0.67 -11.52
N ALA A 108 -18.53 -0.66 -11.48
CA ALA A 108 -18.63 -1.37 -10.24
C ALA A 108 -17.21 -1.71 -9.80
N PHE A 109 -16.58 -0.72 -9.19
CA PHE A 109 -15.45 -0.94 -8.30
C PHE A 109 -15.98 -1.62 -7.02
N TYR A 110 -16.35 -2.91 -7.14
CA TYR A 110 -16.92 -3.72 -6.05
C TYR A 110 -15.98 -3.83 -4.83
N GLU A 111 -14.70 -3.49 -5.01
CA GLU A 111 -13.67 -3.47 -3.97
C GLU A 111 -13.75 -2.25 -3.03
N PHE A 112 -14.57 -1.22 -3.35
CA PHE A 112 -14.78 -0.04 -2.50
C PHE A 112 -16.05 -0.13 -1.63
N THR A 113 -16.73 -1.29 -1.59
CA THR A 113 -17.74 -1.52 -0.55
C THR A 113 -17.04 -1.67 0.79
N PHE A 114 -16.90 -0.54 1.50
CA PHE A 114 -16.26 -0.48 2.81
C PHE A 114 -16.88 -1.53 3.75
N ARG A 115 -16.03 -2.46 4.19
CA ARG A 115 -16.05 -3.04 5.55
C ARG A 115 -17.34 -3.77 5.99
N ARG A 116 -17.61 -4.95 5.43
CA ARG A 116 -18.60 -5.90 5.99
C ARG A 116 -18.19 -6.57 7.33
N PHE A 117 -17.01 -6.26 7.86
CA PHE A 117 -16.42 -6.95 9.03
C PHE A 117 -16.53 -6.21 10.37
N PHE A 118 -16.96 -4.94 10.38
CA PHE A 118 -16.95 -4.12 11.62
C PHE A 118 -18.35 -3.75 12.09
N ASP A 119 -19.35 -3.89 11.23
CA ASP A 119 -20.71 -3.41 11.52
C ASP A 119 -21.68 -4.53 11.94
N ASP A 120 -21.48 -5.78 11.51
CA ASP A 120 -22.49 -6.86 11.71
C ASP A 120 -21.90 -8.16 12.29
N ASN A 121 -21.32 -8.13 13.51
CA ASN A 121 -21.00 -9.31 14.35
C ASN A 121 -20.43 -10.58 13.65
N GLY A 122 -19.84 -10.48 12.45
CA GLY A 122 -19.34 -11.59 11.64
C GLY A 122 -20.34 -12.40 10.81
N HIS A 123 -21.58 -11.95 10.54
CA HIS A 123 -22.51 -12.73 9.70
C HIS A 123 -22.55 -12.26 8.22
N PRO A 124 -22.19 -13.12 7.24
CA PRO A 124 -22.36 -12.79 5.83
C PRO A 124 -23.84 -12.82 5.46
N TYR A 125 -24.34 -11.75 4.82
CA TYR A 125 -25.65 -11.83 4.16
C TYR A 125 -25.55 -12.84 3.01
N SER A 126 -26.26 -13.93 3.16
CA SER A 126 -26.57 -14.83 2.05
C SER A 126 -27.55 -14.11 1.13
N CYS A 127 -27.04 -13.67 -0.03
CA CYS A 127 -27.78 -13.16 -1.20
C CYS A 127 -28.22 -11.68 -1.15
N PRO A 128 -27.99 -10.89 -2.22
CA PRO A 128 -28.66 -9.61 -2.41
C PRO A 128 -30.16 -9.84 -2.63
N LYS A 129 -31.01 -9.01 -2.03
CA LYS A 129 -32.45 -9.00 -2.36
C LYS A 129 -32.62 -8.51 -3.81
N PRO A 130 -33.53 -9.11 -4.60
CA PRO A 130 -33.83 -8.61 -5.94
C PRO A 130 -34.30 -7.15 -5.88
N ILE A 131 -33.87 -6.36 -6.84
CA ILE A 131 -34.33 -4.98 -7.01
C ILE A 131 -35.77 -5.07 -7.52
N GLU A 132 -36.74 -4.62 -6.74
CA GLU A 132 -38.10 -4.40 -7.24
C GLU A 132 -38.07 -3.16 -8.13
N CYS A 133 -38.31 -3.35 -9.43
CA CYS A 133 -38.50 -2.24 -10.36
C CYS A 133 -39.89 -1.66 -10.10
N GLU A 134 -39.96 -0.49 -9.47
CA GLU A 134 -41.18 0.31 -9.52
C GLU A 134 -41.22 1.04 -10.86
N ASP A 135 -42.15 0.64 -11.71
CA ASP A 135 -42.50 1.36 -12.94
C ASP A 135 -43.12 2.71 -12.54
N TYR A 136 -42.39 3.81 -12.77
CA TYR A 136 -42.94 5.16 -12.65
C TYR A 136 -43.37 5.64 -14.04
N ASP A 137 -44.68 5.60 -14.28
CA ASP A 137 -45.34 6.29 -15.38
C ASP A 137 -45.11 7.80 -15.25
N GLY A 138 -44.70 8.43 -16.35
CA GLY A 138 -44.33 9.83 -16.39
C GLY A 138 -45.52 10.76 -16.29
N GLU A 139 -45.37 11.82 -15.49
CA GLU A 139 -46.12 13.06 -15.60
C GLU A 139 -45.14 14.23 -15.37
N GLU A 140 -45.11 15.15 -16.32
CA GLU A 140 -44.36 16.41 -16.31
C GLU A 140 -45.08 17.43 -15.41
N ASP A 141 -44.34 18.28 -14.68
CA ASP A 141 -44.67 19.72 -14.51
C ASP A 141 -43.55 20.48 -13.73
N GLU A 142 -43.02 21.53 -14.37
CA GLU A 142 -42.09 22.58 -13.88
C GLU A 142 -42.82 23.67 -13.03
N PRO A 143 -42.23 24.79 -12.50
CA PRO A 143 -40.85 25.14 -12.07
C PRO A 143 -40.74 25.83 -10.66
N VAL A 144 -39.53 25.78 -10.06
CA VAL A 144 -38.76 26.78 -9.23
C VAL A 144 -39.45 27.69 -8.16
N ASN A 145 -38.96 27.64 -6.89
CA ASN A 145 -38.23 28.77 -6.24
C ASN A 145 -37.61 28.46 -4.84
N PRO A 146 -36.52 29.17 -4.44
CA PRO A 146 -35.59 28.82 -3.37
C PRO A 146 -35.90 29.54 -2.05
N SER A 147 -35.68 28.88 -0.90
CA SER A 147 -35.22 29.52 0.35
C SER A 147 -35.17 28.55 1.55
N LYS A 148 -34.18 28.80 2.42
CA LYS A 148 -33.89 28.21 3.76
C LYS A 148 -32.97 26.99 3.71
N GLY A 149 -31.84 26.94 4.42
CA GLY A 149 -31.19 27.84 5.35
C GLY A 149 -29.89 27.17 5.83
N LEU A 150 -28.80 27.93 5.92
CA LEU A 150 -27.47 27.48 6.33
C LEU A 150 -27.40 27.45 7.87
N GLY A 151 -26.98 26.33 8.44
CA GLY A 151 -26.57 26.20 9.85
C GLY A 151 -25.29 25.36 9.94
N PRO A 152 -24.27 25.75 10.74
CA PRO A 152 -22.98 25.08 10.75
C PRO A 152 -22.91 24.05 11.88
N GLU A 153 -22.31 22.87 11.64
CA GLU A 153 -21.75 22.06 12.73
C GLU A 153 -20.43 21.42 12.32
N GLN A 154 -19.52 21.48 13.28
CA GLN A 154 -18.07 21.35 13.15
C GLN A 154 -17.64 19.90 12.90
N GLY A 155 -16.85 19.69 11.83
CA GLY A 155 -16.22 18.41 11.53
C GLY A 155 -14.97 18.19 12.40
N ARG A 156 -15.16 17.39 13.45
CA ARG A 156 -14.17 16.57 14.18
C ARG A 156 -12.90 16.20 13.38
N ASP A 157 -11.76 16.59 13.93
CA ASP A 157 -10.40 16.26 13.47
C ASP A 157 -10.15 14.74 13.57
N LEU A 158 -9.58 14.16 12.51
CA LEU A 158 -9.19 12.75 12.47
C LEU A 158 -7.72 12.61 12.83
N VAL A 159 -7.44 12.00 13.99
CA VAL A 159 -6.10 11.60 14.41
C VAL A 159 -5.79 10.22 13.81
N TYR A 160 -4.78 10.14 12.94
CA TYR A 160 -4.28 8.85 12.45
C TYR A 160 -3.28 8.26 13.47
N VAL A 161 -3.49 6.99 13.83
CA VAL A 161 -2.56 6.14 14.59
C VAL A 161 -1.53 5.53 13.66
#